data_AF-A0A4R5TSJ6-F1
#
_entry.id   AF-A0A4R5TSJ6-F1
#
_cell.length_a   1.000
_cell.length_b   1.000
_cell.length_c   1.000
_cell.angle_alpha   90.00
_cell.angle_beta   90.00
_cell.angle_gamma   90.00
#
_symmetry.space_group_name_H-M   'P 1'
#
loop_
_entity.id
_entity.type
_entity.pdbx_description
1 polymer ?
#
loop_
_entity_poly.entity_id
_entity_poly.type
_entity_poly.pdbx_seq_one_letter_code
_entity_poly.pdbx_strand_id
1 'polypeptide(L)'
;TFASIIGSFREPLNPFLNPVLDAATSGDDFRLDDVRRQRMTIYVGIQPNKLAESRLIVNLFFSQLINVNTKVLPQNDKSIRHQCLLLMDEFTAIGRVDIISKAVAYMAGYNLRLLPIIQSMAQLDAVYGKELSRTIITNHALQIIYAPREQQDANDYSEMLGYTTVRRRARTR
;
A
#
# COMPACT_ATOMS: atom_id res chain seq x y z
N THR A 1 -36.48 -10.44 -10.28
CA THR A 1 -37.52 -10.08 -9.28
C THR A 1 -36.97 -8.99 -8.37
N PHE A 2 -37.78 -7.99 -7.97
CA PHE A 2 -37.36 -6.85 -7.14
C PHE A 2 -36.61 -7.26 -5.84
N ALA A 3 -37.01 -8.38 -5.23
CA ALA A 3 -36.35 -8.95 -4.06
C ALA A 3 -34.87 -9.34 -4.31
N SER A 4 -34.53 -9.79 -5.52
CA SER A 4 -33.14 -10.14 -5.89
C SER A 4 -32.27 -8.89 -6.04
N ILE A 5 -32.84 -7.78 -6.52
CA ILE A 5 -32.11 -6.50 -6.65
C ILE A 5 -31.79 -5.92 -5.28
N ILE A 6 -32.76 -5.92 -4.35
CA ILE A 6 -32.53 -5.47 -2.97
C ILE A 6 -31.54 -6.38 -2.24
N GLY A 7 -31.58 -7.70 -2.48
CA GLY A 7 -30.59 -8.64 -1.94
C GLY A 7 -29.17 -8.28 -2.36
N SER A 8 -28.93 -8.14 -3.66
CA SER A 8 -27.61 -7.78 -4.20
C SER A 8 -27.13 -6.38 -3.78
N PHE A 9 -28.05 -5.44 -3.52
CA PHE A 9 -27.70 -4.11 -3.00
C PHE A 9 -27.31 -4.13 -1.52
N ARG A 10 -27.93 -4.98 -0.70
CA ARG A 10 -27.66 -5.07 0.74
C ARG A 10 -26.38 -5.82 1.06
N GLU A 11 -26.00 -6.79 0.24
CA GLU A 11 -24.86 -7.67 0.49
C GLU A 11 -23.54 -6.91 0.77
N PRO A 12 -23.15 -5.87 -0.01
CA PRO A 12 -21.94 -5.09 0.27
C PRO A 12 -22.06 -4.20 1.52
N LEU A 13 -23.29 -3.91 1.97
CA LEU A 13 -23.56 -3.08 3.14
C LEU A 13 -23.61 -3.90 4.44
N ASN A 14 -23.72 -5.24 4.35
CA ASN A 14 -23.78 -6.12 5.51
C ASN A 14 -22.65 -5.90 6.54
N PRO A 15 -21.40 -5.60 6.14
CA PRO A 15 -20.34 -5.32 7.11
C PRO A 15 -20.63 -4.11 8.01
N PHE A 16 -21.40 -3.12 7.53
CA PHE A 16 -21.79 -1.95 8.31
C PHE A 16 -22.87 -2.25 9.36
N LEU A 17 -23.45 -3.46 9.36
CA LEU A 17 -24.28 -3.93 10.48
C LEU A 17 -23.44 -4.27 11.72
N ASN A 18 -22.11 -4.41 11.58
CA ASN A 18 -21.22 -4.61 12.71
C ASN A 18 -21.14 -3.31 13.53
N PRO A 19 -21.52 -3.31 14.82
CA PRO A 19 -21.51 -2.11 15.66
C PRO A 19 -20.14 -1.44 15.77
N VAL A 20 -19.05 -2.22 15.66
CA VAL A 20 -17.68 -1.68 15.68
C VAL A 20 -17.41 -0.87 14.42
N LEU A 21 -17.84 -1.38 13.26
CA LEU A 21 -17.65 -0.68 12.00
C LEU A 21 -18.58 0.55 11.91
N ASP A 22 -19.84 0.38 12.28
CA ASP A 22 -20.83 1.47 12.34
C ASP A 22 -20.31 2.62 13.22
N ALA A 23 -19.88 2.32 14.44
CA ALA A 23 -19.29 3.32 15.34
C ALA A 23 -18.06 3.99 14.73
N ALA A 24 -17.14 3.22 14.12
CA ALA A 24 -15.94 3.74 13.48
C ALA A 24 -16.23 4.65 12.27
N THR A 25 -17.40 4.51 11.64
CA THR A 25 -17.83 5.31 10.47
C THR A 25 -18.98 6.27 10.76
N SER A 26 -19.37 6.41 12.04
CA SER A 26 -20.55 7.19 12.45
C SER A 26 -20.34 8.71 12.39
N GLY A 27 -19.10 9.15 12.25
CA GLY A 27 -18.72 10.55 12.15
C GLY A 27 -17.37 10.71 11.44
N ASP A 28 -17.02 11.96 11.19
CA ASP A 28 -15.77 12.34 10.54
C ASP A 28 -15.26 13.65 11.16
N ASP A 29 -14.03 13.64 11.67
CA ASP A 29 -13.38 14.78 12.35
C ASP A 29 -12.24 15.38 11.52
N PHE A 30 -11.83 14.74 10.42
CA PHE A 30 -10.82 15.27 9.50
C PHE A 30 -11.14 14.88 8.06
N ARG A 31 -10.77 15.73 7.10
CA ARG A 31 -11.04 15.40 5.71
C ARG A 31 -9.81 14.78 5.04
N LEU A 32 -10.01 13.70 4.29
CA LEU A 32 -8.93 13.06 3.54
C LEU A 32 -8.33 13.95 2.43
N ASP A 33 -9.05 14.98 1.95
CA ASP A 33 -8.54 15.98 0.99
C ASP A 33 -7.73 17.11 1.65
N ASP A 34 -7.79 17.25 2.98
CA ASP A 34 -6.91 18.14 3.74
C ASP A 34 -5.52 17.52 3.97
N VAL A 35 -5.40 16.20 3.80
CA VAL A 35 -4.12 15.50 3.74
C VAL A 35 -3.26 16.20 2.69
N ARG A 36 -2.05 16.60 3.07
CA ARG A 36 -1.08 17.41 2.29
C ARG A 36 -1.36 18.90 2.15
N ARG A 37 -2.58 19.37 2.41
CA ARG A 37 -2.87 20.82 2.52
C ARG A 37 -2.48 21.35 3.90
N GLN A 38 -2.62 20.49 4.90
CA GLN A 38 -2.28 20.76 6.29
C GLN A 38 -1.32 19.68 6.82
N ARG A 39 -0.64 19.97 7.93
CA ARG A 39 0.17 18.97 8.63
C ARG A 39 -0.77 18.00 9.34
N MET A 40 -0.77 16.74 8.92
CA MET A 40 -1.67 15.72 9.42
C MET A 40 -0.96 14.37 9.45
N THR A 41 -1.26 13.56 10.45
CA THR A 41 -0.82 12.16 10.55
C THR A 41 -2.03 11.33 10.95
N ILE A 42 -2.32 10.30 10.16
CA ILE A 42 -3.45 9.40 10.38
C ILE A 42 -2.89 8.04 10.75
N TYR A 43 -3.33 7.50 11.88
CA TYR A 43 -2.95 6.17 12.35
C TYR A 43 -4.11 5.20 12.13
N VAL A 44 -3.88 4.17 11.33
CA VAL A 44 -4.86 3.10 11.10
C VAL A 44 -4.45 1.89 11.93
N GLY A 45 -5.06 1.75 13.11
CA GLY A 45 -4.80 0.64 14.03
C GLY A 45 -5.88 -0.43 13.93
N ILE A 46 -5.50 -1.66 13.56
CA ILE A 46 -6.42 -2.79 13.47
C ILE A 46 -5.81 -3.96 14.22
N GLN A 47 -6.61 -4.61 15.06
CA GLN A 47 -6.16 -5.79 15.78
C GLN A 47 -5.96 -6.96 14.79
N PRO A 48 -4.89 -7.79 14.93
CA PRO A 48 -4.61 -8.87 13.99
C PRO A 48 -5.78 -9.85 13.78
N ASN A 49 -6.52 -10.18 14.84
CA ASN A 49 -7.71 -11.03 14.79
C ASN A 49 -8.91 -10.40 14.07
N LYS A 50 -8.86 -9.10 13.74
CA LYS A 50 -9.91 -8.34 13.06
C LYS A 50 -9.54 -7.87 11.65
N LEU A 51 -8.33 -8.19 11.18
CA LEU A 51 -7.86 -7.79 9.84
C LEU A 51 -8.77 -8.30 8.72
N ALA A 52 -9.16 -9.58 8.77
CA ALA A 52 -10.03 -10.18 7.76
C ALA A 52 -11.40 -9.50 7.68
N GLU A 53 -12.02 -9.24 8.84
CA GLU A 53 -13.30 -8.54 8.96
C GLU A 53 -13.19 -7.06 8.53
N SER A 54 -12.04 -6.43 8.78
CA SER A 54 -11.78 -5.02 8.48
C SER A 54 -11.34 -4.77 7.04
N ARG A 55 -11.16 -5.82 6.23
CA ARG A 55 -10.63 -5.70 4.86
C ARG A 55 -11.42 -4.72 4.00
N LEU A 56 -12.75 -4.72 4.12
CA LEU A 56 -13.61 -3.79 3.37
C LEU A 56 -13.30 -2.34 3.74
N ILE A 57 -13.31 -2.01 5.03
CA ILE A 57 -13.11 -0.64 5.49
C ILE A 57 -11.70 -0.14 5.19
N VAL A 58 -10.69 -1.01 5.32
CA VAL A 58 -9.31 -0.68 4.95
C VAL A 58 -9.19 -0.37 3.47
N ASN A 59 -9.77 -1.21 2.62
CA ASN A 59 -9.79 -0.98 1.18
C ASN A 59 -10.50 0.33 0.84
N LEU A 60 -11.64 0.60 1.48
CA LEU A 60 -12.40 1.83 1.29
C LEU A 60 -11.59 3.06 1.71
N PHE A 61 -10.97 3.03 2.89
CA PHE A 61 -10.15 4.11 3.41
C PHE A 61 -9.01 4.46 2.46
N PHE A 62 -8.17 3.49 2.07
CA PHE A 62 -7.06 3.74 1.15
C PHE A 62 -7.54 4.16 -0.25
N SER A 63 -8.66 3.61 -0.70
CA SER A 63 -9.27 4.00 -1.99
C SER A 63 -9.68 5.46 -1.98
N GLN A 64 -10.37 5.90 -0.93
CA GLN A 64 -10.76 7.30 -0.78
C GLN A 64 -9.53 8.20 -0.63
N LEU A 65 -8.60 7.85 0.27
CA LEU A 65 -7.39 8.63 0.53
C LEU A 65 -6.61 8.88 -0.74
N ILE A 66 -6.33 7.83 -1.53
CA ILE A 66 -5.60 7.97 -2.79
C ILE A 66 -6.43 8.78 -3.79
N ASN A 67 -7.69 8.40 -4.04
CA ASN A 67 -8.53 9.04 -5.06
C ASN A 67 -8.72 10.54 -4.84
N VAL A 68 -8.91 11.01 -3.59
CA VAL A 68 -9.09 12.44 -3.33
C VAL A 68 -7.78 13.21 -3.43
N ASN A 69 -6.64 12.57 -3.12
CA ASN A 69 -5.32 13.17 -3.17
C ASN A 69 -4.65 13.13 -4.55
N THR A 70 -5.22 12.40 -5.51
CA THR A 70 -4.68 12.26 -6.88
C THR A 70 -5.54 12.95 -7.94
N LYS A 71 -6.48 13.82 -7.55
CA LYS A 71 -7.33 14.58 -8.50
C LYS A 71 -6.58 15.66 -9.27
N VAL A 72 -5.61 16.31 -8.63
CA VAL A 72 -4.89 17.46 -9.20
C VAL A 72 -3.41 17.34 -8.85
N LEU A 73 -2.54 17.62 -9.82
CA LEU A 73 -1.09 17.65 -9.60
C LEU A 73 -0.70 18.80 -8.65
N PRO A 74 0.30 18.62 -7.77
CA PRO A 74 0.74 19.64 -6.83
C PRO A 74 1.09 20.99 -7.48
N GLN A 75 1.63 20.96 -8.70
CA GLN A 75 1.99 22.17 -9.46
C GLN A 75 0.78 23.01 -9.90
N ASN A 76 -0.40 22.39 -9.99
CA ASN A 76 -1.64 23.03 -10.44
C ASN A 76 -2.50 23.52 -9.27
N ASP A 77 -2.16 23.18 -8.02
CA ASP A 77 -2.87 23.63 -6.83
C ASP A 77 -1.89 24.01 -5.71
N LYS A 78 -1.73 25.34 -5.50
CA LYS A 78 -0.81 25.92 -4.51
C LYS A 78 -1.17 25.60 -3.06
N SER A 79 -2.37 25.10 -2.79
CA SER A 79 -2.75 24.69 -1.44
C SER A 79 -2.13 23.35 -1.03
N ILE A 80 -1.69 22.53 -1.99
CA ILE A 80 -0.98 21.28 -1.74
C ILE A 80 0.46 21.61 -1.37
N ARG A 81 0.73 21.72 -0.07
CA ARG A 81 2.02 22.21 0.46
C ARG A 81 2.95 21.09 0.92
N HIS A 82 2.42 19.89 1.16
CA HIS A 82 3.18 18.81 1.79
C HIS A 82 3.18 17.53 0.94
N GLN A 83 4.18 16.70 1.18
CA GLN A 83 4.20 15.30 0.75
C GLN A 83 3.56 14.44 1.85
N CYS A 84 2.91 13.35 1.45
CA CYS A 84 2.35 12.38 2.39
C CYS A 84 2.97 11.00 2.14
N LEU A 85 3.41 10.37 3.24
CA LEU A 85 3.96 9.03 3.25
C LEU A 85 2.89 8.04 3.73
N LEU A 86 2.57 7.08 2.88
CA LEU A 86 1.80 5.89 3.20
C LEU A 86 2.78 4.84 3.73
N LEU A 87 2.99 4.85 5.05
CA LEU A 87 3.79 3.85 5.75
C LEU A 87 2.91 2.64 6.05
N MET A 88 3.21 1.50 5.41
CA MET A 88 2.44 0.28 5.54
C MET A 88 3.30 -0.76 6.23
N ASP A 89 3.23 -0.80 7.56
CA ASP A 89 3.84 -1.89 8.32
C ASP A 89 3.12 -3.20 8.00
N GLU A 90 3.89 -4.26 7.83
CA GLU A 90 3.41 -5.58 7.41
C GLU A 90 2.35 -5.51 6.29
N PHE A 91 2.71 -4.89 5.16
CA PHE A 91 1.81 -4.57 4.06
C PHE A 91 0.96 -5.76 3.57
N THR A 92 1.51 -6.97 3.64
CA THR A 92 0.86 -8.21 3.24
C THR A 92 -0.23 -8.66 4.21
N ALA A 93 -0.17 -8.28 5.50
CA ALA A 93 -1.15 -8.68 6.52
C ALA A 93 -2.53 -8.04 6.33
N ILE A 94 -2.58 -6.84 5.75
CA ILE A 94 -3.83 -6.16 5.36
C ILE A 94 -4.52 -6.90 4.20
N GLY A 95 -3.78 -7.72 3.47
CA GLY A 95 -4.21 -8.36 2.25
C GLY A 95 -4.20 -7.41 1.06
N ARG A 96 -4.90 -7.79 -0.01
CA ARG A 96 -4.86 -7.06 -1.27
C ARG A 96 -5.65 -5.77 -1.17
N VAL A 97 -4.98 -4.66 -1.44
CA VAL A 97 -5.56 -3.31 -1.57
C VAL A 97 -5.47 -2.87 -3.02
N ASP A 98 -6.58 -3.00 -3.75
CA ASP A 98 -6.58 -2.86 -5.21
C ASP A 98 -6.22 -1.46 -5.72
N ILE A 99 -6.50 -0.42 -4.93
CA ILE A 99 -6.11 0.94 -5.32
C ILE A 99 -4.60 1.14 -5.26
N ILE A 100 -3.90 0.49 -4.32
CA ILE A 100 -2.46 0.67 -4.11
C ILE A 100 -1.68 0.09 -5.28
N SER A 101 -2.05 -1.11 -5.73
CA SER A 101 -1.40 -1.76 -6.88
C SER A 101 -1.54 -0.96 -8.17
N LYS A 102 -2.67 -0.25 -8.36
CA LYS A 102 -2.88 0.64 -9.50
C LYS A 102 -2.16 1.98 -9.33
N ALA A 103 -2.17 2.52 -8.12
CA ALA A 103 -1.67 3.86 -7.83
C ALA A 103 -0.15 3.94 -7.76
N VAL A 104 0.54 2.83 -7.50
CA VAL A 104 2.01 2.81 -7.35
C VAL A 104 2.74 3.40 -8.56
N ALA A 105 2.16 3.29 -9.76
CA ALA A 105 2.75 3.79 -11.00
C ALA A 105 2.70 5.32 -11.17
N TYR A 106 1.78 6.02 -10.49
CA TYR A 106 1.58 7.46 -10.71
C TYR A 106 1.57 8.30 -9.42
N MET A 107 1.36 7.70 -8.25
CA MET A 107 1.15 8.44 -6.99
C MET A 107 2.33 9.35 -6.61
N ALA A 108 3.56 8.99 -7.02
CA ALA A 108 4.75 9.78 -6.77
C ALA A 108 4.68 11.18 -7.40
N GLY A 109 4.09 11.30 -8.60
CA GLY A 109 3.86 12.60 -9.26
C GLY A 109 2.85 13.47 -8.52
N TYR A 110 2.00 12.85 -7.70
CA TYR A 110 1.06 13.52 -6.82
C TYR A 110 1.61 13.71 -5.40
N ASN A 111 2.92 13.72 -5.16
CA ASN A 111 3.48 13.91 -3.81
C ASN A 111 2.96 12.91 -2.75
N LEU A 112 2.44 11.77 -3.18
CA LEU A 112 2.15 10.61 -2.34
C LEU A 112 3.29 9.61 -2.47
N ARG A 113 3.82 9.15 -1.34
CA ARG A 113 4.93 8.20 -1.28
C ARG A 113 4.43 6.92 -0.62
N LEU A 114 4.70 5.78 -1.23
CA LEU A 114 4.41 4.47 -0.64
C LEU A 114 5.70 3.92 -0.03
N LEU A 115 5.61 3.45 1.20
CA LEU A 115 6.68 2.72 1.89
C LEU A 115 6.08 1.44 2.49
N PRO A 116 6.01 0.35 1.71
CA PRO A 116 5.51 -0.92 2.15
C PRO A 116 6.63 -1.73 2.81
N ILE A 117 6.37 -2.24 4.01
CA ILE A 117 7.25 -3.15 4.71
C ILE A 117 6.71 -4.57 4.49
N ILE A 118 7.54 -5.45 3.92
CA ILE A 118 7.20 -6.85 3.66
C ILE A 118 8.25 -7.76 4.29
N GLN A 119 7.85 -8.94 4.75
CA GLN A 119 8.78 -9.92 5.32
C GLN A 119 9.54 -10.68 4.23
N SER A 120 8.84 -11.02 3.15
CA SER A 120 9.44 -11.70 1.99
C SER A 120 8.69 -11.41 0.71
N MET A 121 9.38 -11.66 -0.40
CA MET A 121 8.83 -11.61 -1.75
C MET A 121 7.68 -12.61 -1.96
N ALA A 122 7.81 -13.81 -1.38
CA ALA A 122 6.80 -14.85 -1.47
C ALA A 122 5.45 -14.41 -0.86
N GLN A 123 5.45 -13.65 0.24
CA GLN A 123 4.21 -13.13 0.82
C GLN A 123 3.54 -12.08 -0.08
N LEU A 124 4.34 -11.22 -0.73
CA LEU A 124 3.80 -10.24 -1.67
C LEU A 124 3.16 -10.95 -2.87
N ASP A 125 3.85 -11.95 -3.42
CA ASP A 125 3.36 -12.80 -4.52
C ASP A 125 2.09 -13.56 -4.16
N ALA A 126 1.96 -14.04 -2.92
CA ALA A 126 0.75 -14.71 -2.46
C ALA A 126 -0.49 -13.78 -2.44
N VAL A 127 -0.29 -12.47 -2.23
CA VAL A 127 -1.39 -11.49 -2.12
C VAL A 127 -1.72 -10.83 -3.46
N TYR A 128 -0.70 -10.45 -4.23
CA TYR A 128 -0.85 -9.66 -5.45
C TYR A 128 -0.58 -10.45 -6.73
N GLY A 129 0.08 -11.61 -6.64
CA GLY A 129 0.56 -12.36 -7.79
C GLY A 129 1.87 -11.78 -8.34
N LYS A 130 2.71 -12.64 -8.92
CA LYS A 130 4.08 -12.33 -9.35
C LYS A 130 4.20 -11.09 -10.23
N GLU A 131 3.26 -10.90 -11.15
CA GLU A 131 3.29 -9.77 -12.10
C GLU A 131 3.07 -8.42 -11.40
N LEU A 132 2.07 -8.35 -10.52
CA LEU A 132 1.78 -7.13 -9.76
C LEU A 132 2.83 -6.89 -8.68
N SER A 133 3.33 -7.93 -7.99
CA SER A 133 4.45 -7.80 -7.06
C SER A 133 5.66 -7.17 -7.73
N ARG A 134 6.05 -7.68 -8.91
CA ARG A 134 7.15 -7.14 -9.69
C ARG A 134 6.90 -5.68 -10.05
N THR A 135 5.69 -5.34 -10.48
CA THR A 135 5.30 -3.96 -10.78
C THR A 135 5.40 -3.05 -9.56
N ILE A 136 4.95 -3.50 -8.39
CA ILE A 136 5.07 -2.74 -7.15
C ILE A 136 6.55 -2.45 -6.89
N ILE A 137 7.41 -3.46 -6.94
CA ILE A 137 8.84 -3.35 -6.62
C ILE A 137 9.61 -2.46 -7.59
N THR A 138 9.36 -2.60 -8.90
CA THR A 138 10.04 -1.80 -9.92
C THR A 138 9.65 -0.34 -9.89
N ASN A 139 8.44 0.00 -9.43
CA ASN A 139 8.01 1.38 -9.24
C ASN A 139 8.58 2.03 -7.96
N HIS A 140 9.13 1.25 -7.03
CA HIS A 140 9.83 1.81 -5.86
C HIS A 140 11.25 2.21 -6.23
N ALA A 141 11.52 3.51 -6.19
CA ALA A 141 12.84 4.06 -6.49
C ALA A 141 13.91 3.72 -5.42
N LEU A 142 13.48 3.37 -4.21
CA LEU A 142 14.35 2.98 -3.09
C LEU A 142 13.89 1.64 -2.54
N GLN A 143 14.85 0.75 -2.31
CA GLN A 143 14.63 -0.54 -1.67
C GLN A 143 15.61 -0.70 -0.52
N ILE A 144 15.11 -1.13 0.64
CA ILE A 144 15.90 -1.41 1.83
C ILE A 144 15.81 -2.92 2.06
N ILE A 145 16.93 -3.61 1.89
CA ILE A 145 17.00 -5.07 1.99
C ILE A 145 17.80 -5.41 3.25
N TYR A 146 17.18 -6.19 4.14
CA TYR A 146 17.85 -6.76 5.31
C TYR A 146 18.46 -8.12 4.96
N ALA A 147 19.33 -8.63 5.84
CA ALA A 147 20.00 -9.91 5.63
C ALA A 147 18.97 -11.02 5.34
N PRO A 148 19.04 -11.68 4.17
CA PRO A 148 18.10 -12.74 3.81
C PRO A 148 18.28 -13.94 4.75
N ARG A 149 17.17 -14.59 5.10
CA ARG A 149 17.18 -15.82 5.90
C ARG A 149 17.23 -17.08 5.03
N GLU A 150 16.77 -16.99 3.79
CA GLU A 150 16.69 -18.09 2.85
C GLU A 150 17.61 -17.88 1.64
N GLN A 151 18.14 -18.98 1.09
CA GLN A 151 19.06 -18.94 -0.04
C GLN A 151 18.40 -18.40 -1.31
N GLN A 152 17.11 -18.68 -1.53
CA GLN A 152 16.38 -18.20 -2.70
C GLN A 152 16.31 -16.68 -2.71
N ASP A 153 15.88 -16.07 -1.60
CA ASP A 153 15.86 -14.61 -1.44
C ASP A 153 17.26 -14.00 -1.67
N ALA A 154 18.31 -14.64 -1.15
CA ALA A 154 19.68 -14.18 -1.35
C ALA A 154 20.10 -14.17 -2.83
N ASN A 155 19.73 -15.21 -3.59
CA ASN A 155 20.00 -15.29 -5.01
C ASN A 155 19.20 -14.23 -5.79
N ASP A 156 17.91 -14.10 -5.50
CA ASP A 156 17.02 -13.13 -6.16
C ASP A 156 17.52 -11.68 -5.93
N TYR A 157 17.93 -11.36 -4.70
CA TYR A 157 18.52 -10.06 -4.38
C TYR A 157 19.89 -9.86 -5.03
N SER A 158 20.73 -10.90 -5.09
CA SER A 158 22.02 -10.82 -5.77
C SER A 158 21.86 -10.55 -7.28
N GLU A 159 20.91 -11.20 -7.93
CA GLU A 159 20.60 -10.95 -9.35
C GLU A 159 20.06 -9.53 -9.56
N MET A 160 19.19 -9.07 -8.65
CA MET A 160 18.60 -7.72 -8.72
C MET A 160 19.64 -6.61 -8.54
N LEU A 161 20.62 -6.79 -7.64
CA LEU A 161 21.72 -5.84 -7.42
C LEU A 161 22.71 -5.82 -8.59
N GLY A 162 22.75 -6.90 -9.38
CA GLY A 162 23.63 -7.05 -10.52
C GLY A 162 25.10 -7.32 -10.14
N TYR A 163 25.96 -7.28 -11.14
CA TYR A 163 27.39 -7.58 -10.98
C TYR A 163 28.24 -6.32 -11.14
N THR A 164 29.29 -6.22 -10.34
CA THR A 164 30.34 -5.22 -10.51
C THR A 164 31.65 -5.89 -10.90
N THR A 165 32.34 -5.34 -11.90
CA THR A 165 33.65 -5.85 -12.31
C THR A 165 34.75 -5.26 -11.44
N VAL A 166 35.46 -6.11 -10.70
CA VAL A 166 36.57 -5.70 -9.85
C VAL A 166 37.89 -6.16 -10.45
N ARG A 167 38.85 -5.24 -10.62
CA ARG A 167 40.22 -5.59 -11.04
C ARG A 167 40.98 -6.23 -9.88
N ARG A 168 41.32 -7.51 -10.00
CA ARG A 168 42.13 -8.25 -9.01
C ARG A 168 43.55 -8.44 -9.54
N ARG A 169 44.57 -8.03 -8.77
CA ARG A 169 45.97 -8.38 -9.05
C ARG A 169 46.30 -9.67 -8.29
N ALA A 170 46.59 -10.75 -9.01
CA ALA A 170 47.14 -11.96 -8.43
C ALA A 170 48.67 -11.84 -8.36
N ARG A 171 49.26 -12.04 -7.18
CA ARG A 171 50.71 -12.23 -7.01
C ARG A 171 50.96 -13.73 -6.88
N THR A 172 51.64 -14.31 -7.86
CA THR A 172 52.15 -15.69 -7.79
C THR A 172 53.48 -15.67 -7.04
N ARG A 173 53.67 -16.62 -6.12
CA ARG A 173 54.86 -16.72 -5.26
C ARG A 173 55.95 -17.55 -5.94
#